data_AF-C0D655-F1
#
_entry.id   AF-C0D655-F1
#
_cell.length_a   1.000
_cell.length_b   1.000
_cell.length_c   1.000
_cell.angle_alpha   90.00
_cell.angle_beta   90.00
_cell.angle_gamma   90.00
#
_symmetry.space_group_name_H-M   'P 1'
#
loop_
_entity.id
_entity.type
_entity.pdbx_description
1 polymer ?
#
loop_
_entity_poly.entity_id
_entity_poly.type
_entity_poly.pdbx_seq_one_letter_code
_entity_poly.pdbx_strand_id
1 'polypeptide(L)'
;MKGCFVVYENEDEQFDIKCDLRPDVEDEVPELQSLLYSEIENTCNVLKALDKTSDEIKRKYFKKLLTLAQVGLVPENSAQPKMAMVALDKLKTEMLHIEGKRIKNQYMKRLGITAIILSAIFLGAMCILFYLLKSNVFCMLGYTWFGAMVGAWVSYGARKFQLEFEDMSLIEKDMLEPIIRLIYIGICSLIFELFLSCGFATITVGNITTEGIKSYEEIQILVGIICGLVESKMGIDFYKKANSVLEIGQEKE
;
A
#
# COMPACT_ATOMS: atom_id res chain seq x y z
N MET A 1 15.38 4.65 -39.22
CA MET A 1 15.71 5.98 -38.67
C MET A 1 17.08 5.90 -38.02
N LYS A 2 17.85 7.00 -38.02
CA LYS A 2 19.17 7.06 -37.40
C LYS A 2 19.03 7.27 -35.89
N GLY A 3 19.75 6.50 -35.11
CA GLY A 3 19.84 6.68 -33.66
C GLY A 3 20.65 7.94 -33.30
N CYS A 4 20.14 8.73 -32.35
CA CYS A 4 20.76 10.00 -31.94
C CYS A 4 21.65 9.87 -30.70
N PHE A 5 21.68 8.71 -30.04
CA PHE A 5 22.32 8.55 -28.74
C PHE A 5 23.46 7.53 -28.74
N VAL A 6 24.36 7.67 -27.76
CA VAL A 6 25.29 6.65 -27.28
C VAL A 6 24.80 6.22 -25.90
N VAL A 7 24.62 4.91 -25.71
CA VAL A 7 24.00 4.37 -24.49
C VAL A 7 24.95 3.39 -23.81
N TYR A 8 25.26 3.62 -22.53
CA TYR A 8 26.17 2.79 -21.73
C TYR A 8 25.78 2.76 -20.24
N GLU A 9 26.32 1.79 -19.51
CA GLU A 9 26.15 1.69 -18.05
C GLU A 9 26.92 2.81 -17.35
N ASN A 10 26.27 3.49 -16.40
CA ASN A 10 26.92 4.54 -15.62
C ASN A 10 27.94 3.93 -14.65
N GLU A 11 29.19 4.37 -14.71
CA GLU A 11 30.25 3.91 -13.80
C GLU A 11 30.10 4.48 -12.38
N ASP A 12 29.44 5.63 -12.23
CA ASP A 12 29.30 6.36 -10.98
C ASP A 12 28.11 5.87 -10.13
N GLU A 13 27.09 5.28 -10.77
CA GLU A 13 25.83 4.91 -10.13
C GLU A 13 25.35 3.53 -10.61
N GLN A 14 25.10 2.62 -9.67
CA GLN A 14 24.63 1.28 -10.02
C GLN A 14 23.21 1.29 -10.57
N PHE A 15 22.97 0.45 -11.58
CA PHE A 15 21.68 0.29 -12.26
C PHE A 15 21.19 1.55 -12.98
N ASP A 16 22.14 2.42 -13.35
CA ASP A 16 21.87 3.65 -14.09
C ASP A 16 22.40 3.56 -15.54
N ILE A 17 21.67 4.17 -16.47
CA ILE A 17 22.00 4.16 -17.91
C ILE A 17 22.25 5.61 -18.33
N LYS A 18 23.49 5.89 -18.77
CA LYS A 18 23.82 7.17 -19.39
C LYS A 18 23.49 7.11 -20.88
N CYS A 19 22.78 8.13 -21.35
CA CYS A 19 22.47 8.33 -22.76
C CYS A 19 23.00 9.70 -23.19
N ASP A 20 24.12 9.72 -23.91
CA ASP A 20 24.70 10.95 -24.43
C ASP A 20 24.28 11.16 -25.88
N LEU A 21 24.07 12.42 -26.29
CA LEU A 21 23.86 12.73 -27.69
C LEU A 21 25.14 12.46 -28.49
N ARG A 22 24.98 11.85 -29.66
CA ARG A 22 26.12 11.69 -30.56
C ARG A 22 26.57 13.06 -31.08
N PRO A 23 27.88 13.27 -31.26
CA PRO A 23 28.43 14.55 -31.70
C PRO A 23 28.04 14.94 -33.13
N ASP A 24 27.50 14.00 -33.92
CA ASP A 24 27.05 14.18 -35.30
C ASP A 24 25.54 14.48 -35.42
N VAL A 25 24.87 14.78 -34.30
CA VAL A 25 23.47 15.19 -34.25
C VAL A 25 23.42 16.72 -34.21
N GLU A 26 23.22 17.34 -35.38
CA GLU A 26 23.01 18.78 -35.53
C GLU A 26 21.52 19.16 -35.51
N ASP A 27 20.63 18.20 -35.77
CA ASP A 27 19.18 18.35 -35.85
C ASP A 27 18.46 18.01 -34.53
N GLU A 28 17.21 18.46 -34.38
CA GLU A 28 16.36 18.09 -33.24
C GLU A 28 16.15 16.57 -33.15
N VAL A 29 16.25 16.03 -31.93
CA VAL A 29 16.05 14.60 -31.66
C VAL A 29 14.62 14.20 -32.03
N PRO A 30 14.43 13.12 -32.82
CA PRO A 30 13.09 12.65 -33.16
C PRO A 30 12.25 12.34 -31.91
N GLU A 31 10.98 12.77 -31.92
CA GLU A 31 10.05 12.63 -30.79
C GLU A 31 9.99 11.20 -30.22
N LEU A 32 9.92 10.19 -31.09
CA LEU A 32 9.90 8.78 -30.66
C LEU A 32 11.16 8.34 -29.90
N GLN A 33 12.33 8.90 -30.21
CA GLN A 33 13.57 8.62 -29.47
C GLN A 33 13.60 9.38 -28.15
N SER A 34 13.13 10.62 -28.13
CA SER A 34 13.00 11.41 -26.89
C SER A 34 12.05 10.75 -25.89
N LEU A 35 10.87 10.29 -26.36
CA LEU A 35 9.92 9.55 -25.54
C LEU A 35 10.53 8.25 -24.98
N LEU A 36 11.21 7.48 -25.83
CA LEU A 36 11.85 6.24 -25.39
C LEU A 36 12.95 6.51 -24.35
N TYR A 37 13.76 7.55 -24.55
CA TYR A 37 14.77 7.97 -23.58
C TYR A 37 14.15 8.29 -22.21
N SER A 38 13.10 9.13 -22.19
CA SER A 38 12.40 9.49 -20.95
C SER A 38 11.81 8.26 -20.23
N GLU A 39 11.25 7.32 -20.98
CA GLU A 39 10.69 6.08 -20.43
C GLU A 39 11.76 5.14 -19.87
N ILE A 40 12.94 5.07 -20.51
CA ILE A 40 14.09 4.32 -20.00
C ILE A 40 14.59 4.93 -18.70
N GLU A 41 14.73 6.25 -18.63
CA GLU A 41 15.16 6.96 -17.42
C GLU A 41 14.19 6.74 -16.26
N ASN A 42 12.89 6.87 -16.50
CA ASN A 42 11.85 6.56 -15.52
C ASN A 42 11.95 5.10 -15.04
N THR A 43 12.10 4.15 -15.96
CA THR A 43 12.25 2.72 -15.63
C THR A 43 13.52 2.46 -14.81
N CYS A 44 14.62 3.14 -15.11
CA CYS A 44 15.85 3.10 -14.32
C CYS A 44 15.61 3.61 -12.89
N ASN A 45 14.93 4.74 -12.73
CA ASN A 45 14.62 5.29 -11.41
C ASN A 45 13.75 4.34 -10.57
N VAL A 46 12.73 3.72 -11.17
CA VAL A 46 11.92 2.69 -10.51
C VAL A 46 12.79 1.49 -10.12
N LEU A 47 13.65 0.99 -11.02
CA LEU A 47 14.54 -0.13 -10.73
C LEU A 47 15.50 0.15 -9.58
N LYS A 48 16.06 1.37 -9.54
CA LYS A 48 16.93 1.84 -8.45
C LYS A 48 16.18 1.87 -7.12
N ALA A 49 14.94 2.36 -7.12
CA ALA A 49 14.08 2.47 -5.93
C ALA A 49 13.64 1.11 -5.33
N LEU A 50 13.79 -0.01 -6.04
CA LEU A 50 13.44 -1.36 -5.56
C LEU A 50 14.43 -1.88 -4.49
N ASP A 51 14.60 -1.18 -3.37
CA ASP A 51 15.58 -1.44 -2.30
C ASP A 51 15.65 -2.90 -1.79
N LYS A 52 14.51 -3.61 -1.77
CA LYS A 52 14.39 -4.98 -1.24
C LYS A 52 14.59 -6.08 -2.28
N THR A 53 14.72 -5.72 -3.56
CA THR A 53 15.00 -6.66 -4.64
C THR A 53 16.50 -6.96 -4.66
N SER A 54 16.88 -8.23 -4.85
CA SER A 54 18.30 -8.60 -4.84
C SER A 54 19.02 -8.04 -6.07
N ASP A 55 20.29 -7.71 -5.91
CA ASP A 55 21.12 -7.15 -6.99
C ASP A 55 21.18 -8.06 -8.21
N GLU A 56 21.15 -9.38 -8.03
CA GLU A 56 21.12 -10.34 -9.14
C GLU A 56 19.87 -10.17 -10.02
N ILE A 57 18.69 -10.02 -9.38
CA ILE A 57 17.43 -9.82 -10.09
C ILE A 57 17.42 -8.42 -10.73
N LYS A 58 17.86 -7.39 -10.01
CA LYS A 58 18.00 -6.04 -10.55
C LYS A 58 18.92 -6.02 -11.77
N ARG A 59 20.06 -6.71 -11.71
CA ARG A 59 21.02 -6.80 -12.83
C ARG A 59 20.39 -7.47 -14.05
N LYS A 60 19.52 -8.46 -13.86
CA LYS A 60 18.79 -9.09 -14.97
C LYS A 60 17.83 -8.11 -15.66
N TYR A 61 17.08 -7.31 -14.89
CA TYR A 61 16.21 -6.27 -15.44
C TYR A 61 17.02 -5.16 -16.10
N PHE A 62 18.08 -4.69 -15.44
CA PHE A 62 18.99 -3.68 -15.94
C PHE A 62 19.60 -4.06 -17.29
N LYS A 63 20.13 -5.29 -17.43
CA LYS A 63 20.68 -5.77 -18.71
C LYS A 63 19.65 -5.78 -19.83
N LYS A 64 18.41 -6.18 -19.53
CA LYS A 64 17.31 -6.12 -20.51
C LYS A 64 17.02 -4.68 -20.91
N LEU A 65 16.91 -3.77 -19.94
CA LEU A 65 16.67 -2.34 -20.18
C LEU A 65 17.79 -1.70 -21.02
N LEU A 66 19.06 -1.96 -20.68
CA LEU A 66 20.23 -1.49 -21.43
C LEU A 66 20.20 -2.00 -22.88
N THR A 67 19.86 -3.27 -23.09
CA THR A 67 19.74 -3.85 -24.44
C THR A 67 18.62 -3.15 -25.24
N LEU A 68 17.48 -2.87 -24.62
CA LEU A 68 16.37 -2.17 -25.27
C LEU A 68 16.74 -0.73 -25.65
N ALA A 69 17.43 -0.03 -24.75
CA ALA A 69 17.95 1.31 -24.99
C ALA A 69 18.95 1.32 -26.17
N GLN A 70 19.88 0.35 -26.18
CA GLN A 70 20.85 0.19 -27.25
C GLN A 70 20.20 -0.13 -28.60
N VAL A 71 19.16 -0.97 -28.66
CA VAL A 71 18.46 -1.30 -29.91
C VAL A 71 17.59 -0.11 -30.40
N GLY A 72 16.99 0.63 -29.47
CA GLY A 72 16.06 1.71 -29.78
C GLY A 72 16.71 3.04 -30.16
N LEU A 73 17.88 3.35 -29.59
CA LEU A 73 18.46 4.71 -29.62
C LEU A 73 19.84 4.80 -30.30
N VAL A 74 20.57 3.69 -30.46
CA VAL A 74 21.97 3.70 -30.92
C VAL A 74 22.17 3.41 -32.42
N PRO A 75 21.44 2.51 -33.12
CA PRO A 75 21.84 2.06 -34.46
C PRO A 75 21.77 3.17 -35.51
N GLU A 76 22.80 3.28 -36.35
CA GLU A 76 22.93 4.38 -37.34
C GLU A 76 21.91 4.29 -38.47
N ASN A 77 21.57 3.08 -38.91
CA ASN A 77 20.70 2.88 -40.09
C ASN A 77 19.37 2.19 -39.76
N SER A 78 19.17 1.76 -38.52
CA SER A 78 18.07 0.85 -38.16
C SER A 78 17.62 0.98 -36.71
N ALA A 79 17.68 2.18 -36.10
CA ALA A 79 17.10 2.40 -34.78
C ALA A 79 15.59 2.10 -34.81
N GLN A 80 15.10 1.32 -33.83
CA GLN A 80 13.70 0.88 -33.76
C GLN A 80 13.04 1.31 -32.43
N PRO A 81 12.87 2.61 -32.18
CA PRO A 81 12.35 3.09 -30.90
C PRO A 81 10.94 2.57 -30.61
N LYS A 82 10.09 2.40 -31.64
CA LYS A 82 8.74 1.84 -31.47
C LYS A 82 8.75 0.38 -31.00
N MET A 83 9.65 -0.45 -31.54
CA MET A 83 9.77 -1.85 -31.10
C MET A 83 10.38 -1.94 -29.70
N ALA A 84 11.38 -1.10 -29.42
CA ALA A 84 11.97 -0.98 -28.09
C ALA A 84 10.94 -0.56 -27.04
N MET A 85 10.05 0.39 -27.37
CA MET A 85 8.96 0.81 -26.48
C MET A 85 7.99 -0.33 -26.16
N VAL A 86 7.54 -1.09 -27.17
CA VAL A 86 6.67 -2.26 -26.96
C VAL A 86 7.34 -3.33 -26.09
N ALA A 87 8.65 -3.53 -26.26
CA ALA A 87 9.40 -4.47 -25.44
C ALA A 87 9.66 -3.92 -24.02
N LEU A 88 9.79 -2.60 -23.87
CA LEU A 88 9.87 -1.94 -22.57
C LEU A 88 8.58 -2.10 -21.78
N ASP A 89 7.40 -1.93 -22.39
CA ASP A 89 6.10 -2.17 -21.74
C ASP A 89 5.96 -3.62 -21.26
N LYS A 90 6.46 -4.58 -22.04
CA LYS A 90 6.50 -5.99 -21.63
C LYS A 90 7.44 -6.20 -20.44
N LEU A 91 8.61 -5.56 -20.43
CA LEU A 91 9.55 -5.62 -19.31
C LEU A 91 8.94 -5.00 -18.05
N LYS A 92 8.29 -3.84 -18.16
CA LYS A 92 7.55 -3.20 -17.06
C LYS A 92 6.49 -4.13 -16.50
N THR A 93 5.71 -4.78 -17.36
CA THR A 93 4.68 -5.75 -16.96
C THR A 93 5.28 -6.99 -16.27
N GLU A 94 6.41 -7.51 -16.77
CA GLU A 94 7.14 -8.64 -16.15
C GLU A 94 7.64 -8.27 -14.76
N MET A 95 8.29 -7.10 -14.62
CA MET A 95 8.77 -6.57 -13.35
C MET A 95 7.62 -6.39 -12.36
N LEU A 96 6.52 -5.77 -12.81
CA LEU A 96 5.33 -5.57 -12.01
C LEU A 96 4.71 -6.88 -11.51
N HIS A 97 4.64 -7.89 -12.37
CA HIS A 97 4.07 -9.18 -12.01
C HIS A 97 4.91 -9.90 -10.94
N ILE A 98 6.23 -9.86 -11.07
CA ILE A 98 7.16 -10.56 -10.17
C ILE A 98 7.34 -9.78 -8.87
N GLU A 99 7.76 -8.52 -8.96
CA GLU A 99 8.06 -7.66 -7.81
C GLU A 99 6.78 -7.22 -7.11
N GLY A 100 5.72 -6.88 -7.84
CA GLY A 100 4.43 -6.51 -7.24
C GLY A 100 3.86 -7.63 -6.35
N LYS A 101 3.97 -8.90 -6.78
CA LYS A 101 3.58 -10.05 -5.96
C LYS A 101 4.45 -10.18 -4.70
N ARG A 102 5.77 -10.00 -4.85
CA ARG A 102 6.73 -10.10 -3.74
C ARG A 102 6.49 -9.01 -2.70
N ILE A 103 6.38 -7.77 -3.16
CA ILE A 103 6.12 -6.57 -2.34
C ILE A 103 4.82 -6.76 -1.57
N LYS A 104 3.72 -7.12 -2.26
CA LYS A 104 2.43 -7.38 -1.61
C LYS A 104 2.54 -8.43 -0.51
N ASN A 105 3.18 -9.57 -0.81
CA ASN A 105 3.32 -10.66 0.15
C ASN A 105 4.20 -10.28 1.34
N GLN A 106 5.28 -9.54 1.11
CA GLN A 106 6.16 -9.09 2.19
C GLN A 106 5.44 -8.10 3.12
N TYR A 107 4.70 -7.14 2.56
CA TYR A 107 3.88 -6.24 3.35
C TYR A 107 2.79 -7.00 4.10
N MET A 108 2.05 -7.91 3.46
CA MET A 108 1.01 -8.73 4.11
C MET A 108 1.56 -9.51 5.32
N LYS A 109 2.76 -10.08 5.18
CA LYS A 109 3.44 -10.77 6.29
C LYS A 109 3.81 -9.81 7.41
N ARG A 110 4.41 -8.65 7.07
CA ARG A 110 4.78 -7.63 8.07
C ARG A 110 3.55 -7.12 8.82
N LEU A 111 2.49 -6.77 8.10
CA LEU A 111 1.21 -6.34 8.67
C LEU A 111 0.64 -7.40 9.63
N GLY A 112 0.61 -8.67 9.21
CA GLY A 112 0.13 -9.77 10.05
C GLY A 112 0.95 -9.98 11.32
N ILE A 113 2.29 -9.96 11.21
CA ILE A 113 3.17 -10.08 12.38
C ILE A 113 2.96 -8.90 13.34
N THR A 114 2.90 -7.67 12.82
CA THR A 114 2.65 -6.48 13.63
C THR A 114 1.29 -6.54 14.31
N ALA A 115 0.25 -7.00 13.62
CA ALA A 115 -1.09 -7.20 14.16
C ALA A 115 -1.10 -8.21 15.31
N ILE A 116 -0.38 -9.33 15.19
CA ILE A 116 -0.26 -10.34 16.25
C ILE A 116 0.45 -9.75 17.47
N ILE A 117 1.58 -9.06 17.29
CA ILE A 117 2.36 -8.47 18.38
C ILE A 117 1.52 -7.41 19.12
N LEU A 118 0.90 -6.48 18.39
CA LEU A 118 0.05 -5.44 18.99
C LEU A 118 -1.16 -6.04 19.71
N SER A 119 -1.79 -7.06 19.14
CA SER A 119 -2.89 -7.77 19.79
C SER A 119 -2.45 -8.42 21.10
N ALA A 120 -1.31 -9.12 21.10
CA ALA A 120 -0.80 -9.80 22.28
C ALA A 120 -0.46 -8.81 23.41
N ILE A 121 0.19 -7.69 23.09
CA ILE A 121 0.52 -6.64 24.05
C ILE A 121 -0.75 -6.02 24.63
N PHE A 122 -1.70 -5.64 23.77
CA PHE A 122 -2.93 -4.97 24.19
C PHE A 122 -3.83 -5.90 25.00
N LEU A 123 -4.02 -7.14 24.55
CA LEU A 123 -4.80 -8.14 25.28
C LEU A 123 -4.17 -8.46 26.64
N GLY A 124 -2.85 -8.61 26.71
CA GLY A 124 -2.12 -8.79 27.96
C GLY A 124 -2.35 -7.63 28.94
N ALA A 125 -2.25 -6.39 28.46
CA ALA A 125 -2.53 -5.21 29.28
C ALA A 125 -3.99 -5.17 29.77
N MET A 126 -4.96 -5.49 28.92
CA MET A 126 -6.37 -5.56 29.29
C MET A 126 -6.67 -6.66 30.30
N CYS A 127 -6.04 -7.84 30.18
CA CYS A 127 -6.16 -8.93 31.15
C CYS A 127 -5.63 -8.53 32.55
N ILE A 128 -4.50 -7.82 32.60
CA ILE A 128 -3.95 -7.30 33.86
C ILE A 128 -4.91 -6.27 34.49
N LEU A 129 -5.44 -5.35 33.69
CA LEU A 129 -6.41 -4.36 34.16
C LEU A 129 -7.73 -5.01 34.63
N PHE A 130 -8.19 -6.04 33.93
CA PHE A 130 -9.34 -6.84 34.36
C PHE A 130 -9.09 -7.47 35.73
N TYR A 131 -7.91 -8.08 35.95
CA TYR A 131 -7.57 -8.69 37.23
C TYR A 131 -7.52 -7.67 38.38
N LEU A 132 -7.01 -6.47 38.12
CA LEU A 132 -6.88 -5.39 39.11
C LEU A 132 -8.23 -4.72 39.44
N LEU A 133 -9.03 -4.41 38.42
CA LEU A 133 -10.22 -3.56 38.53
C LEU A 133 -11.53 -4.37 38.52
N LYS A 134 -11.49 -5.68 38.23
CA LYS A 134 -12.63 -6.60 38.14
C LYS A 134 -13.79 -6.08 37.27
N SER A 135 -13.48 -5.33 36.22
CA SER A 135 -14.47 -4.75 35.30
C SER A 135 -14.42 -5.44 33.95
N ASN A 136 -15.56 -5.96 33.49
CA ASN A 136 -15.72 -6.63 32.19
C ASN A 136 -15.46 -5.71 30.98
N VAL A 137 -15.43 -4.39 31.19
CA VAL A 137 -15.15 -3.40 30.13
C VAL A 137 -13.76 -3.63 29.52
N PHE A 138 -12.77 -4.04 30.31
CA PHE A 138 -11.41 -4.27 29.78
C PHE A 138 -11.34 -5.49 28.85
N CYS A 139 -12.06 -6.57 29.16
CA CYS A 139 -12.16 -7.73 28.28
C CYS A 139 -12.82 -7.36 26.95
N MET A 140 -13.89 -6.58 27.00
CA MET A 140 -14.61 -6.07 25.83
C MET A 140 -13.72 -5.24 24.90
N LEU A 141 -12.94 -4.31 25.44
CA LEU A 141 -11.97 -3.53 24.67
C LEU A 141 -10.89 -4.43 24.06
N GLY A 142 -10.43 -5.44 24.80
CA GLY A 142 -9.46 -6.42 24.32
C GLY A 142 -9.97 -7.24 23.14
N TYR A 143 -11.19 -7.77 23.23
CA TYR A 143 -11.82 -8.56 22.17
C TYR A 143 -12.11 -7.73 20.91
N THR A 144 -12.57 -6.49 21.09
CA THR A 144 -12.79 -5.54 19.99
C THR A 144 -11.49 -5.22 19.27
N TRP A 145 -10.42 -4.92 20.02
CA TRP A 145 -9.10 -4.64 19.45
C TRP A 145 -8.58 -5.83 18.64
N PHE A 146 -8.69 -7.05 19.19
CA PHE A 146 -8.30 -8.27 18.49
C PHE A 146 -9.09 -8.44 17.18
N GLY A 147 -10.41 -8.26 17.22
CA GLY A 147 -11.24 -8.28 16.03
C GLY A 147 -10.79 -7.26 14.98
N ALA A 148 -10.47 -6.03 15.39
CA ALA A 148 -10.01 -4.97 14.50
C ALA A 148 -8.68 -5.30 13.80
N MET A 149 -7.75 -5.92 14.53
CA MET A 149 -6.48 -6.38 13.96
C MET A 149 -6.68 -7.48 12.91
N VAL A 150 -7.57 -8.44 13.17
CA VAL A 150 -7.93 -9.50 12.22
C VAL A 150 -8.63 -8.90 10.99
N GLY A 151 -9.60 -8.03 11.20
CA GLY A 151 -10.34 -7.36 10.13
C GLY A 151 -9.41 -6.55 9.22
N ALA A 152 -8.47 -5.78 9.78
CA ALA A 152 -7.51 -4.99 9.01
C ALA A 152 -6.59 -5.87 8.15
N TRP A 153 -6.13 -7.00 8.70
CA TRP A 153 -5.29 -7.95 7.97
C TRP A 153 -6.07 -8.62 6.82
N VAL A 154 -7.31 -9.04 7.07
CA VAL A 154 -8.19 -9.63 6.05
C VAL A 154 -8.55 -8.61 4.97
N SER A 155 -8.85 -7.36 5.34
CA SER A 155 -9.12 -6.26 4.40
C SER A 155 -7.97 -6.07 3.41
N TYR A 156 -6.73 -6.05 3.90
CA TYR A 156 -5.56 -5.96 3.03
C TYR A 156 -5.42 -7.16 2.10
N GLY A 157 -5.70 -8.37 2.59
CA GLY A 157 -5.69 -9.60 1.78
C GLY A 157 -6.75 -9.61 0.66
N ALA A 158 -7.97 -9.16 0.97
CA ALA A 158 -9.10 -9.15 0.06
C ALA A 158 -8.99 -8.08 -1.04
N ARG A 159 -8.16 -7.05 -0.84
CA ARG A 159 -7.96 -5.99 -1.83
C ARG A 159 -7.27 -6.53 -3.10
N LYS A 160 -7.89 -6.26 -4.26
CA LYS A 160 -7.23 -6.40 -5.57
C LYS A 160 -6.08 -5.39 -5.62
N PHE A 161 -4.87 -5.90 -5.74
CA PHE A 161 -3.66 -5.09 -5.78
C PHE A 161 -3.50 -4.52 -7.18
N GLN A 162 -3.98 -3.31 -7.39
CA GLN A 162 -3.76 -2.53 -8.62
C GLN A 162 -2.56 -1.64 -8.34
N LEU A 163 -1.37 -2.18 -8.57
CA LEU A 163 -0.14 -1.41 -8.46
C LEU A 163 0.30 -1.08 -9.89
N GLU A 164 0.50 0.21 -10.18
CA GLU A 164 1.05 0.69 -11.45
C GLU A 164 2.58 0.57 -11.42
N PHE A 165 3.24 0.49 -12.58
CA PHE A 165 4.68 0.26 -12.63
C PHE A 165 5.46 1.37 -11.91
N GLU A 166 5.00 2.60 -12.08
CA GLU A 166 5.54 3.83 -11.48
C GLU A 166 5.39 3.81 -9.95
N ASP A 167 4.29 3.23 -9.47
CA ASP A 167 3.97 3.05 -8.05
C ASP A 167 4.73 1.88 -7.40
N MET A 168 5.59 1.13 -8.12
CA MET A 168 6.39 0.05 -7.49
C MET A 168 7.38 0.55 -6.44
N SER A 169 7.74 1.83 -6.51
CA SER A 169 8.51 2.52 -5.48
C SER A 169 7.67 2.86 -4.23
N LEU A 170 6.33 2.89 -4.34
CA LEU A 170 5.38 3.32 -3.32
C LEU A 170 4.38 2.21 -3.02
N ILE A 171 4.66 1.42 -1.98
CA ILE A 171 3.88 0.22 -1.62
C ILE A 171 2.40 0.55 -1.30
N GLU A 172 2.08 1.78 -0.87
CA GLU A 172 0.71 2.26 -0.65
C GLU A 172 0.57 3.75 -0.98
N LYS A 173 -0.57 4.14 -1.57
CA LYS A 173 -0.91 5.55 -1.85
C LYS A 173 -0.94 6.44 -0.60
N ASP A 174 -1.16 5.87 0.59
CA ASP A 174 -1.23 6.59 1.88
C ASP A 174 0.11 6.61 2.65
N MET A 175 1.15 5.89 2.22
CA MET A 175 2.49 5.88 2.85
C MET A 175 2.53 5.52 4.36
N LEU A 176 1.44 4.99 4.94
CA LEU A 176 1.38 4.69 6.36
C LEU A 176 2.09 3.38 6.69
N GLU A 177 3.02 3.43 7.64
CA GLU A 177 3.63 2.23 8.15
C GLU A 177 2.59 1.30 8.82
N PRO A 178 2.76 -0.03 8.74
CA PRO A 178 1.83 -1.00 9.33
C PRO A 178 1.49 -0.74 10.81
N ILE A 179 2.45 -0.25 11.59
CA ILE A 179 2.27 0.04 13.02
C ILE A 179 1.28 1.19 13.21
N ILE A 180 1.51 2.32 12.53
CA ILE A 180 0.68 3.53 12.65
C ILE A 180 -0.74 3.21 12.20
N ARG A 181 -0.87 2.49 11.07
CA ARG A 181 -2.17 2.08 10.54
C ARG A 181 -2.96 1.22 11.52
N LEU A 182 -2.34 0.18 12.07
CA LEU A 182 -3.01 -0.73 13.00
C LEU A 182 -3.40 -0.02 14.29
N ILE A 183 -2.54 0.84 14.84
CA ILE A 183 -2.88 1.66 16.01
C ILE A 183 -4.08 2.58 15.71
N TYR A 184 -4.09 3.25 14.57
CA TYR A 184 -5.18 4.13 14.16
C TYR A 184 -6.52 3.37 14.04
N ILE A 185 -6.52 2.23 13.35
CA ILE A 185 -7.71 1.38 13.21
C ILE A 185 -8.17 0.87 14.58
N GLY A 186 -7.24 0.46 15.44
CA GLY A 186 -7.54 0.00 16.79
C GLY A 186 -8.22 1.09 17.61
N ILE A 187 -7.67 2.31 17.64
CA ILE A 187 -8.28 3.45 18.36
C ILE A 187 -9.68 3.76 17.81
N CYS A 188 -9.84 3.77 16.48
CA CYS A 188 -11.15 3.99 15.86
C CYS A 188 -12.17 2.92 16.28
N SER A 189 -11.75 1.64 16.35
CA SER A 189 -12.62 0.55 16.78
C SER A 189 -13.05 0.68 18.24
N LEU A 190 -12.15 1.12 19.14
CA LEU A 190 -12.50 1.34 20.54
C LEU A 190 -13.46 2.51 20.73
N ILE A 191 -13.25 3.61 20.00
CA ILE A 191 -14.18 4.74 19.99
C ILE A 191 -15.56 4.27 19.53
N PHE A 192 -15.59 3.47 18.45
CA PHE A 192 -16.84 2.95 17.92
C PHE A 192 -17.56 2.01 18.90
N GLU A 193 -16.82 1.14 19.57
CA GLU A 193 -17.36 0.26 20.61
C GLU A 193 -17.99 1.04 21.77
N LEU A 194 -17.40 2.17 22.15
CA LEU A 194 -17.97 3.06 23.17
C LEU A 194 -19.29 3.69 22.70
N PHE A 195 -19.39 4.09 21.42
CA PHE A 195 -20.65 4.60 20.87
C PHE A 195 -21.76 3.54 20.90
N LEU A 196 -21.46 2.30 20.53
CA LEU A 196 -22.41 1.18 20.62
C LEU A 196 -22.80 0.89 22.08
N SER A 197 -21.82 0.88 22.98
CA SER A 197 -22.02 0.59 24.41
C SER A 197 -22.89 1.61 25.14
N CYS A 198 -22.88 2.85 24.67
CA CYS A 198 -23.69 3.96 25.15
C CYS A 198 -25.06 4.03 24.45
N GLY A 199 -25.32 3.20 23.43
CA GLY A 199 -26.58 3.19 22.68
C GLY A 199 -26.73 4.34 21.68
N PHE A 200 -25.65 5.05 21.35
CA PHE A 200 -25.68 6.10 20.31
C PHE A 200 -25.86 5.54 18.90
N ALA A 201 -25.45 4.30 18.69
CA ALA A 201 -25.61 3.58 17.42
C ALA A 201 -25.93 2.11 17.70
N THR A 202 -26.70 1.49 16.82
CA THR A 202 -26.96 0.05 16.82
C THR A 202 -26.68 -0.51 15.43
N ILE A 203 -25.95 -1.62 15.38
CA ILE A 203 -25.77 -2.39 14.15
C ILE A 203 -26.67 -3.61 14.23
N THR A 204 -27.49 -3.79 13.19
CA THR A 204 -28.34 -4.98 13.02
C THR A 204 -27.88 -5.72 11.77
N VAL A 205 -27.32 -6.92 11.94
CA VAL A 205 -26.95 -7.81 10.83
C VAL A 205 -27.73 -9.11 10.98
N GLY A 206 -28.75 -9.31 10.15
CA GLY A 206 -29.65 -10.47 10.26
C GLY A 206 -30.37 -10.48 11.61
N ASN A 207 -30.17 -11.54 12.40
CA ASN A 207 -30.72 -11.69 13.75
C ASN A 207 -29.79 -11.19 14.87
N ILE A 208 -28.59 -10.71 14.55
CA ILE A 208 -27.62 -10.24 15.55
C ILE A 208 -27.79 -8.72 15.71
N THR A 209 -28.19 -8.31 16.91
CA THR A 209 -28.29 -6.91 17.33
C THR A 209 -27.16 -6.59 18.32
N THR A 210 -26.52 -5.43 18.17
CA THR A 210 -25.50 -4.95 19.14
C THR A 210 -26.07 -4.55 20.50
N GLU A 211 -27.38 -4.71 20.73
CA GLU A 211 -28.03 -4.46 22.03
C GLU A 211 -27.47 -5.36 23.16
N GLY A 212 -26.91 -6.52 22.81
CA GLY A 212 -26.27 -7.46 23.75
C GLY A 212 -24.75 -7.35 23.82
N ILE A 213 -24.12 -6.30 23.29
CA ILE A 213 -22.66 -6.24 23.09
C ILE A 213 -21.85 -6.42 24.39
N LYS A 214 -22.41 -6.03 25.55
CA LYS A 214 -21.77 -6.21 26.87
C LYS A 214 -21.79 -7.66 27.37
N SER A 215 -22.63 -8.51 26.80
CA SER A 215 -22.91 -9.86 27.28
C SER A 215 -22.34 -10.97 26.39
N TYR A 216 -22.03 -10.68 25.13
CA TYR A 216 -21.57 -11.67 24.16
C TYR A 216 -20.21 -11.29 23.57
N GLU A 217 -19.20 -12.09 23.88
CA GLU A 217 -17.83 -11.92 23.36
C GLU A 217 -17.79 -11.98 21.82
N GLU A 218 -18.64 -12.83 21.23
CA GLU A 218 -18.76 -12.98 19.76
C GLU A 218 -19.13 -11.66 19.07
N ILE A 219 -20.04 -10.87 19.67
CA ILE A 219 -20.48 -9.59 19.10
C ILE A 219 -19.34 -8.56 19.17
N GLN A 220 -18.57 -8.54 20.26
CA GLN A 220 -17.44 -7.63 20.45
C GLN A 220 -16.34 -7.89 19.42
N ILE A 221 -16.00 -9.17 19.21
CA ILE A 221 -15.04 -9.58 18.17
C ILE A 221 -15.58 -9.20 16.78
N LEU A 222 -16.85 -9.47 16.50
CA LEU A 222 -17.47 -9.15 15.21
C LEU A 222 -17.45 -7.65 14.92
N VAL A 223 -17.78 -6.81 15.90
CA VAL A 223 -17.70 -5.35 15.77
C VAL A 223 -16.28 -4.91 15.48
N GLY A 224 -15.30 -5.46 16.20
CA GLY A 224 -13.89 -5.26 15.90
C GLY A 224 -13.56 -5.62 14.45
N ILE A 225 -13.94 -6.82 13.99
CA ILE A 225 -13.69 -7.29 12.61
C ILE A 225 -14.29 -6.33 11.59
N ILE A 226 -15.54 -5.90 11.79
CA ILE A 226 -16.19 -4.94 10.89
C ILE A 226 -15.40 -3.63 10.83
N CYS A 227 -14.98 -3.09 11.99
CA CYS A 227 -14.15 -1.89 12.03
C CYS A 227 -12.82 -2.08 11.28
N GLY A 228 -12.18 -3.24 11.45
CA GLY A 228 -10.95 -3.58 10.72
C GLY A 228 -11.17 -3.74 9.22
N LEU A 229 -12.31 -4.30 8.79
CA LEU A 229 -12.63 -4.50 7.38
C LEU A 229 -12.92 -3.19 6.64
N VAL A 230 -13.62 -2.26 7.30
CA VAL A 230 -13.95 -0.95 6.72
C VAL A 230 -12.81 0.07 6.95
N GLU A 231 -11.88 -0.23 7.85
CA GLU A 231 -10.70 0.56 8.21
C GLU A 231 -11.08 2.01 8.60
N SER A 232 -10.32 3.00 8.11
CA SER A 232 -10.50 4.43 8.37
C SER A 232 -11.77 5.02 7.76
N LYS A 233 -12.41 4.35 6.79
CA LYS A 233 -13.61 4.87 6.12
C LYS A 233 -14.77 5.02 7.11
N MET A 234 -14.88 4.09 8.07
CA MET A 234 -15.83 4.22 9.18
C MET A 234 -15.55 5.47 10.02
N GLY A 235 -14.30 5.75 10.37
CA GLY A 235 -13.92 6.94 11.15
C GLY A 235 -14.37 8.25 10.49
N ILE A 236 -14.26 8.36 9.17
CA ILE A 236 -14.69 9.55 8.40
C ILE A 236 -16.22 9.68 8.39
N ASP A 237 -16.93 8.59 8.14
CA ASP A 237 -18.40 8.60 8.10
C ASP A 237 -19.00 8.84 9.50
N PHE A 238 -18.36 8.33 10.55
CA PHE A 238 -18.74 8.65 11.93
C PHE A 238 -18.38 10.08 12.33
N TYR A 239 -17.23 10.61 11.93
CA TYR A 239 -16.91 12.02 12.18
C TYR A 239 -17.98 12.93 11.57
N LYS A 240 -18.42 12.66 10.34
CA LYS A 240 -19.55 13.37 9.72
C LYS A 240 -20.85 13.20 10.51
N LYS A 241 -21.14 11.98 10.99
CA LYS A 241 -22.34 11.73 11.79
C LYS A 241 -22.29 12.43 13.15
N ALA A 242 -21.16 12.41 13.83
CA ALA A 242 -20.93 13.10 15.09
C ALA A 242 -21.10 14.62 14.93
N ASN A 243 -20.57 15.21 13.84
CA ASN A 243 -20.80 16.60 13.51
C ASN A 243 -22.29 16.90 13.28
N SER A 244 -23.01 16.03 12.56
CA SER A 244 -24.47 16.23 12.36
C SER A 244 -25.28 16.17 13.67
N VAL A 245 -24.80 15.44 14.69
CA VAL A 245 -25.45 15.39 16.00
C VAL A 245 -25.10 16.63 16.85
N LEU A 246 -23.88 17.16 16.69
CA LEU A 246 -23.46 18.42 17.32
C LEU A 246 -24.21 19.63 16.74
N GLU A 247 -24.51 19.64 15.43
CA GLU A 247 -25.28 20.70 14.77
C GLU A 247 -26.73 20.80 15.28
N ILE A 248 -27.38 19.67 15.61
CA ILE A 248 -28.73 19.66 16.21
C ILE A 248 -28.75 20.35 17.59
N GLY A 249 -27.60 20.47 18.26
CA GLY A 249 -27.45 21.17 19.54
C GLY A 249 -27.30 22.70 19.41
N GLN A 250 -27.01 23.23 18.23
CA GLN A 250 -26.80 24.67 18.00
C GLN A 250 -28.01 25.40 17.39
N GLU A 251 -29.01 24.69 16.86
CA GLU A 251 -30.24 25.30 16.32
C GLU A 251 -31.34 25.57 17.36
N LYS A 252 -30.99 25.67 18.65
CA LYS A 252 -31.92 26.08 19.71
C LYS A 252 -31.34 27.20 20.56
N GLU A 253 -31.10 28.36 19.95
CA GLU A 253 -31.20 29.67 20.62
C GLU A 253 -31.98 30.66 19.75
#